data_AF-A0A8S3YYB7-F1
#
_entry.id   AF-A0A8S3YYB7-F1
#
_cell.length_a   1.000
_cell.length_b   1.000
_cell.length_c   1.000
_cell.angle_alpha   90.00
_cell.angle_beta   90.00
_cell.angle_gamma   90.00
#
_symmetry.space_group_name_H-M   'P 1'
#
loop_
_entity.id
_entity.type
_entity.pdbx_description
1 polymer ?
#
loop_
_entity_poly.entity_id
_entity_poly.type
_entity_poly.pdbx_seq_one_letter_code
_entity_poly.pdbx_strand_id
1 'polypeptide(L)'
;DGRLIFVNDEGSRTPDKIEFGKYNGARFNDGRWHLFKINRQGRKISLSVDDRHQEEYTFPRDVQFLAPGEVFLGGSLNSPAATGDLAVPNFNGGMAL
;
A
#
# COMPACT_ATOMS: atom_id res chain seq x y z
N ASP A 1 6.06 -0.06 11.78
CA ASP A 1 6.63 -1.21 12.54
C ASP A 1 7.26 -2.28 11.63
N GLY A 2 7.63 -1.93 10.38
CA GLY A 2 8.21 -2.87 9.41
C GLY A 2 7.20 -3.66 8.59
N ARG A 3 5.90 -3.47 8.80
CA ARG A 3 4.85 -4.05 7.94
C ARG A 3 4.63 -3.21 6.69
N LEU A 4 4.07 -3.83 5.66
CA LEU A 4 3.57 -3.12 4.47
C LEU A 4 2.04 -3.09 4.53
N ILE A 5 1.47 -1.94 4.18
CA ILE A 5 0.02 -1.74 4.14
C ILE A 5 -0.37 -1.15 2.80
N PHE A 6 -1.39 -1.73 2.19
CA PHE A 6 -2.12 -1.13 1.09
C PHE A 6 -3.45 -0.60 1.62
N VAL A 7 -3.79 0.63 1.25
CA VAL A 7 -5.04 1.29 1.66
C VAL A 7 -5.74 1.86 0.44
N ASN A 8 -7.04 1.61 0.34
CA ASN A 8 -7.93 2.28 -0.59
C ASN A 8 -9.00 3.02 0.21
N ASP A 9 -9.04 4.35 0.10
CA ASP A 9 -10.04 5.19 0.73
C ASP A 9 -10.90 5.88 -0.34
N GLU A 10 -12.16 5.47 -0.43
CA GLU A 10 -13.16 6.08 -1.33
C GLU A 10 -14.01 7.17 -0.62
N GLY A 11 -13.55 7.70 0.50
CA GLY A 11 -14.33 8.62 1.34
C GLY A 11 -15.39 7.91 2.20
N SER A 12 -15.24 6.60 2.39
CA SER A 12 -16.09 5.82 3.30
C SER A 12 -15.56 5.91 4.73
N ARG A 13 -16.39 5.68 5.75
CA ARG A 13 -15.94 5.71 7.16
C ARG A 13 -14.87 4.66 7.50
N THR A 14 -14.71 3.63 6.65
CA THR A 14 -13.80 2.51 6.87
C THR A 14 -13.06 2.18 5.57
N PRO A 15 -11.83 2.65 5.37
CA PRO A 15 -11.07 2.34 4.15
C PRO A 15 -10.71 0.86 4.09
N ASP A 16 -10.58 0.33 2.87
CA ASP A 16 -10.11 -1.03 2.67
C ASP A 16 -8.62 -1.10 2.97
N LYS A 17 -8.21 -2.07 3.79
CA LYS A 17 -6.82 -2.22 4.24
C LYS A 17 -6.34 -3.65 4.05
N ILE A 18 -5.15 -3.80 3.48
CA ILE A 18 -4.47 -5.09 3.31
C ILE A 18 -3.09 -4.95 3.94
N GLU A 19 -2.77 -5.81 4.92
CA GLU A 19 -1.57 -5.71 5.74
C GLU A 19 -0.66 -6.94 5.57
N PHE A 20 0.51 -6.75 4.99
CA PHE A 20 1.56 -7.77 4.92
C PHE A 20 2.38 -7.77 6.21
N GLY A 21 2.70 -8.96 6.72
CA GLY A 21 3.51 -9.09 7.94
C GLY A 21 2.72 -9.09 9.25
N LYS A 22 1.39 -8.87 9.19
CA LYS A 22 0.52 -8.85 10.38
C LYS A 22 0.40 -10.22 11.03
N TYR A 23 0.12 -11.26 10.25
CA TYR A 23 -0.18 -12.61 10.77
C TYR A 23 1.02 -13.56 10.76
N ASN A 24 1.94 -13.40 9.81
CA ASN A 24 3.11 -14.28 9.67
C ASN A 24 4.40 -13.70 10.30
N GLY A 25 4.34 -12.50 10.90
CA GLY A 25 5.48 -11.86 11.53
C GLY A 25 6.52 -11.26 10.57
N ALA A 26 6.29 -11.30 9.25
CA ALA A 26 7.23 -10.75 8.27
C ALA A 26 7.45 -9.24 8.49
N ARG A 27 8.69 -8.78 8.26
CA ARG A 27 9.11 -7.39 8.39
C ARG A 27 9.99 -7.03 7.20
N PHE A 28 9.76 -5.86 6.62
CA PHE A 28 10.35 -5.39 5.37
C PHE A 28 11.25 -4.16 5.57
N ASN A 29 11.55 -3.82 6.83
CA ASN A 29 12.49 -2.78 7.21
C ASN A 29 13.85 -3.38 7.64
N ASP A 30 14.28 -4.46 6.97
CA ASP A 30 15.47 -5.25 7.33
C ASP A 30 16.77 -4.76 6.65
N GLY A 31 16.69 -3.65 5.91
CA GLY A 31 17.81 -3.07 5.16
C GLY A 31 18.08 -3.72 3.80
N ARG A 32 17.22 -4.64 3.34
CA ARG A 32 17.34 -5.29 2.04
C ARG A 32 16.34 -4.72 1.03
N TRP A 33 16.65 -4.92 -0.25
CA TRP A 33 15.70 -4.62 -1.32
C TRP A 33 14.55 -5.63 -1.30
N HIS A 34 13.32 -5.11 -1.35
CA HIS A 34 12.10 -5.89 -1.51
C HIS A 34 11.38 -5.47 -2.79
N LEU A 35 10.83 -6.45 -3.51
CA LEU A 35 10.05 -6.20 -4.72
C LEU A 35 8.55 -6.24 -4.38
N PHE A 36 7.90 -5.09 -4.46
CA PHE A 36 6.45 -4.98 -4.30
C PHE A 36 5.77 -4.93 -5.67
N LYS A 37 4.78 -5.81 -5.90
CA LYS A 37 3.98 -5.83 -7.12
C LYS A 37 2.51 -5.65 -6.76
N ILE A 38 1.84 -4.80 -7.52
CA ILE A 38 0.40 -4.60 -7.47
C ILE A 38 -0.14 -4.90 -8.86
N ASN A 39 -1.08 -5.83 -8.95
CA ASN A 39 -1.85 -6.08 -10.15
C ASN A 39 -3.34 -5.93 -9.84
N ARG A 40 -4.10 -5.35 -10.77
CA ARG A 40 -5.54 -5.16 -10.60
C ARG A 40 -6.27 -5.58 -11.88
N GLN A 41 -7.34 -6.35 -11.69
CA GLN A 41 -8.27 -6.71 -12.75
C GLN A 41 -9.71 -6.51 -12.26
N GLY A 42 -10.36 -5.45 -12.75
CA GLY A 42 -11.70 -5.06 -12.31
C GLY A 42 -11.74 -4.76 -10.81
N ARG A 43 -12.50 -5.54 -10.05
CA ARG A 43 -12.62 -5.41 -8.58
C ARG A 43 -11.59 -6.23 -7.81
N LYS A 44 -10.79 -7.06 -8.48
CA LYS A 44 -9.78 -7.88 -7.84
C LYS A 44 -8.42 -7.17 -7.87
N ILE A 45 -7.79 -7.07 -6.71
CA ILE A 45 -6.39 -6.66 -6.58
C ILE A 45 -5.59 -7.86 -6.06
N SER A 46 -4.42 -8.08 -6.66
CA SER A 46 -3.43 -9.05 -6.26
C SER A 46 -2.16 -8.28 -5.91
N LEU A 47 -1.69 -8.45 -4.68
CA LEU A 47 -0.55 -7.77 -4.12
C LEU A 47 0.51 -8.81 -3.76
N SER A 48 1.78 -8.54 -4.04
CA SER A 48 2.85 -9.44 -3.62
C SER A 48 4.12 -8.74 -3.17
N VAL A 49 4.80 -9.32 -2.19
CA VAL A 49 6.16 -8.95 -1.78
C VAL A 49 7.12 -10.12 -2.04
N ASP A 50 8.21 -9.85 -2.77
CA ASP A 50 9.26 -10.80 -3.14
C ASP A 50 8.75 -12.07 -3.84
N ASP A 51 7.61 -11.97 -4.53
CA ASP A 51 6.88 -13.08 -5.15
C ASP A 51 6.47 -14.22 -4.19
N ARG A 52 6.60 -14.02 -2.87
CA ARG A 52 6.37 -15.03 -1.82
C ARG A 52 5.17 -14.72 -0.94
N HIS A 53 5.02 -13.47 -0.56
CA HIS A 53 3.88 -13.03 0.25
C HIS A 53 2.82 -12.52 -0.70
N GLN A 54 1.75 -13.28 -0.92
CA GLN A 54 0.67 -12.92 -1.85
C GLN A 54 -0.62 -12.69 -1.06
N GLU A 55 -1.28 -11.57 -1.35
CA GLU A 55 -2.60 -11.26 -0.82
C GLU A 55 -3.52 -10.92 -1.99
N GLU A 56 -4.76 -11.39 -1.91
CA GLU A 56 -5.80 -11.04 -2.86
C GLU A 56 -6.95 -10.38 -2.12
N TYR A 57 -7.52 -9.35 -2.74
CA TYR A 57 -8.69 -8.68 -2.20
C TYR A 57 -9.66 -8.36 -3.32
N THR A 58 -10.95 -8.55 -3.05
CA THR A 58 -12.01 -8.19 -3.98
C THR A 58 -12.80 -7.05 -3.38
N PHE A 59 -12.76 -5.88 -4.03
CA PHE A 59 -13.54 -4.73 -3.61
C PHE A 59 -15.05 -5.04 -3.69
N PRO A 60 -15.84 -4.60 -2.71
CA PRO A 60 -17.28 -4.85 -2.70
C PRO A 60 -18.00 -4.16 -3.88
N ARG A 61 -17.42 -3.08 -4.40
CA ARG A 61 -17.90 -2.30 -5.55
C ARG A 61 -16.77 -1.99 -6.52
N ASP A 62 -17.12 -1.43 -7.67
CA ASP A 62 -16.13 -0.91 -8.61
C ASP A 62 -15.44 0.32 -8.02
N VAL A 63 -14.11 0.27 -8.00
CA VAL A 63 -13.24 1.34 -7.49
C VAL A 63 -12.58 2.09 -8.64
N GLN A 64 -12.63 3.42 -8.64
CA GLN A 64 -11.94 4.23 -9.64
C GLN A 64 -10.55 4.66 -9.14
N PHE A 65 -9.53 3.87 -9.48
CA PHE A 65 -8.13 4.21 -9.16
C PHE A 65 -7.50 5.24 -10.12
N LEU A 66 -8.00 5.32 -11.36
CA LEU A 66 -7.49 6.22 -12.38
C LEU A 66 -8.36 7.47 -12.44
N ALA A 67 -8.22 8.32 -11.43
CA ALA A 67 -8.78 9.66 -11.44
C ALA A 67 -7.68 10.68 -11.80
N PRO A 68 -8.02 11.81 -12.46
CA PRO A 68 -7.08 12.91 -12.59
C PRO A 68 -6.59 13.34 -11.20
N GLY A 69 -5.28 13.34 -10.99
CA GLY A 69 -4.68 13.64 -9.69
C GLY A 69 -3.16 13.54 -9.73
N GLU A 70 -2.54 13.97 -8.63
CA GLU A 70 -1.09 13.88 -8.44
C GLU A 70 -0.71 12.50 -7.90
N VAL A 71 0.42 11.99 -8.37
CA VAL A 71 1.03 10.75 -7.84
C VAL A 71 2.29 11.13 -7.10
N PHE A 72 2.36 10.72 -5.85
CA PHE A 72 3.48 10.98 -4.96
C PHE A 72 4.28 9.70 -4.71
N LEU A 73 5.61 9.80 -4.73
CA LEU A 73 6.51 8.70 -4.44
C LEU A 73 7.42 9.07 -3.27
N GLY A 74 7.51 8.19 -2.29
CA GLY A 74 8.33 8.42 -1.10
C GLY A 74 7.77 9.46 -0.11
N GLY A 75 6.66 10.13 -0.41
CA GLY A 75 6.00 11.04 0.52
C GLY A 75 5.30 12.19 -0.19
N SER A 76 4.61 13.02 0.59
CA SER A 76 3.89 14.20 0.12
C SER A 76 4.28 15.45 0.94
N LEU A 77 3.72 16.61 0.59
CA LEU A 77 3.87 17.84 1.39
C LEU A 77 3.30 17.69 2.81
N ASN A 78 2.29 16.84 3.00
CA ASN A 78 1.68 16.55 4.30
C ASN A 78 1.22 15.08 4.36
N SER A 79 2.18 14.17 4.53
CA SER A 79 1.94 12.72 4.58
C SER A 79 0.97 12.27 5.68
N PRO A 80 1.00 12.84 6.91
CA PRO A 80 -0.02 12.54 7.91
C PRO A 80 -1.44 12.79 7.37
N ALA A 81 -1.69 13.98 6.80
CA ALA A 81 -3.00 14.31 6.24
C ALA A 81 -3.37 13.44 5.03
N ALA A 82 -2.42 13.17 4.14
CA ALA A 82 -2.66 12.38 2.92
C ALA A 82 -2.90 10.88 3.20
N THR A 83 -2.47 10.38 4.36
CA THR A 83 -2.53 8.94 4.69
C THR A 83 -3.39 8.62 5.90
N GLY A 84 -4.08 9.61 6.49
CA GLY A 84 -4.83 9.43 7.73
C GLY A 84 -3.92 8.97 8.88
N ASP A 85 -2.77 9.61 9.03
CA ASP A 85 -1.72 9.35 10.02
C ASP A 85 -1.01 7.99 9.92
N LEU A 86 -1.23 7.22 8.83
CA LEU A 86 -0.55 5.94 8.61
C LEU A 86 0.94 6.10 8.28
N ALA A 87 1.34 7.23 7.69
CA ALA A 87 2.72 7.61 7.44
C ALA A 87 2.98 9.03 7.94
N VAL A 88 3.79 9.15 9.00
CA VAL A 88 4.08 10.45 9.63
C VAL A 88 5.32 11.12 9.03
N PRO A 89 6.52 10.52 9.08
CA PRO A 89 7.59 10.99 8.22
C PRO A 89 7.40 10.48 6.78
N ASN A 90 8.00 11.21 5.84
CA ASN A 90 8.21 10.70 4.48
C ASN A 90 9.12 9.47 4.51
N PHE A 91 9.10 8.71 3.43
CA PHE A 91 9.93 7.53 3.25
C PHE A 91 11.42 7.88 3.36
N ASN A 92 12.16 7.02 4.05
CA ASN A 92 13.61 7.12 4.21
C ASN A 92 14.26 5.79 3.82
N GLY A 93 14.76 5.72 2.60
CA GLY A 93 15.36 4.51 2.03
C GLY A 93 15.59 4.65 0.53
N GLY A 94 16.09 3.58 -0.09
CA GLY A 94 16.19 3.46 -1.54
C GLY A 94 14.85 3.06 -2.16
N MET A 95 14.49 3.67 -3.28
CA MET A 95 13.35 3.29 -4.11
C MET A 95 13.80 3.24 -5.56
N ALA A 96 13.38 2.20 -6.28
CA ALA A 96 13.65 2.02 -7.71
C ALA A 96 12.33 1.65 -8.40
N LEU A 97 12.14 2.16 -9.62
CA LEU A 97 11.00 1.91 -10.49
C LEU A 97 11.43 1.15 -11.74
#